data_AF-A0A1I0QTM4-F1
#
_entry.id   AF-A0A1I0QTM4-F1
#
_cell.length_a   1.000
_cell.length_b   1.000
_cell.length_c   1.000
_cell.angle_alpha   90.00
_cell.angle_beta   90.00
_cell.angle_gamma   90.00
#
_symmetry.space_group_name_H-M   'P 1'
#
loop_
_entity.id
_entity.type
_entity.pdbx_description
1 polymer ?
#
loop_
_entity_poly.entity_id
_entity_poly.type
_entity_poly.pdbx_seq_one_letter_code
_entity_poly.pdbx_strand_id
1 'polypeptide(L)' 'MTNRYNEYLKRRPYPGGLVFVGLVLVGTLVWAVLVQSSESVSEVVGDSGLWVALLVLAPLLYVTYVAAARPNQ' A
#
# COMPACT_ATOMS: atom_id res chain seq x y z
N MET A 1 -5.64 6.75 -24.73
CA MET A 1 -4.87 7.83 -24.10
C MET A 1 -4.13 7.25 -22.91
N THR A 2 -2.82 7.04 -22.98
CA THR A 2 -2.05 6.54 -21.84
C THR A 2 -1.96 7.63 -20.77
N ASN A 3 -2.29 7.26 -19.53
CA ASN A 3 -2.20 8.16 -18.39
C ASN A 3 -0.71 8.50 -18.16
N ARG A 4 -0.30 9.73 -18.49
CA ARG A 4 1.09 10.22 -18.37
C ARG A 4 1.67 9.99 -16.97
N TYR A 5 0.82 10.04 -15.94
CA TYR A 5 1.23 9.77 -14.56
C TYR A 5 1.65 8.31 -14.36
N ASN A 6 0.92 7.35 -14.95
CA ASN A 6 1.26 5.94 -14.85
C ASN A 6 2.57 5.60 -15.58
N GLU A 7 2.79 6.19 -16.76
CA GLU A 7 4.07 6.04 -17.47
C GLU A 7 5.24 6.64 -16.70
N TYR A 8 5.03 7.78 -16.04
CA TYR A 8 6.02 8.40 -15.17
C TYR A 8 6.40 7.49 -13.97
N LEU A 9 5.41 6.90 -13.30
CA LEU A 9 5.65 5.98 -12.17
C LEU A 9 6.34 4.68 -12.62
N LYS A 10 5.99 4.12 -13.78
CA LYS A 10 6.66 2.92 -14.31
C LYS A 10 8.15 3.13 -14.58
N ARG A 11 8.55 4.34 -15.00
CA ARG A 11 9.97 4.66 -15.25
C ARG A 11 10.78 4.89 -13.97
N ARG A 12 10.11 5.10 -12.83
CA ARG A 12 10.75 5.42 -11.56
C ARG A 12 10.25 4.47 -10.48
N PRO A 13 10.96 3.35 -10.23
CA PRO A 13 10.46 2.29 -9.36
C PRO A 13 10.28 2.73 -7.90
N TYR A 14 11.07 3.70 -7.42
CA TYR A 14 10.96 4.22 -6.06
C TYR A 14 9.66 5.01 -5.81
N PRO A 15 9.34 6.10 -6.56
CA PRO A 15 8.06 6.78 -6.37
C PRO A 15 6.87 5.91 -6.78
N GLY A 16 7.01 5.01 -7.76
CA GLY A 16 6.00 4.00 -8.08
C GLY A 16 5.68 3.09 -6.89
N GLY A 17 6.71 2.63 -6.19
CA GLY A 17 6.58 1.79 -5.00
C GLY A 17 5.91 2.51 -3.84
N LEU A 18 6.26 3.78 -3.59
CA LEU A 18 5.60 4.58 -2.55
C LEU A 18 4.10 4.75 -2.81
N VAL A 19 3.73 5.06 -4.05
CA VAL A 19 2.32 5.21 -4.44
C VAL A 19 1.58 3.87 -4.33
N PHE A 20 2.21 2.78 -4.79
CA PHE A 20 1.63 1.44 -4.69
C PHE A 20 1.38 1.03 -3.24
N VAL A 21 2.38 1.15 -2.38
CA VAL A 21 2.25 0.83 -0.95
C VAL A 21 1.18 1.69 -0.30
N GLY A 22 1.15 3.01 -0.57
CA GLY A 22 0.12 3.89 -0.05
C GLY A 22 -1.30 3.45 -0.44
N LEU A 23 -1.51 3.08 -1.71
CA LEU A 23 -2.81 2.58 -2.18
C LEU A 23 -3.21 1.26 -1.49
N VAL A 24 -2.26 0.34 -1.31
CA VAL A 24 -2.53 -0.93 -0.63
C VAL A 24 -2.88 -0.68 0.84
N LEU A 25 -2.12 0.15 1.56
CA LEU A 25 -2.38 0.45 2.97
C LEU A 25 -3.76 1.11 3.17
N VAL A 26 -4.11 2.09 2.33
CA VAL A 26 -5.45 2.72 2.36
C VAL A 26 -6.53 1.69 2.05
N GLY A 27 -6.32 0.84 1.04
CA GLY A 27 -7.25 -0.25 0.71
C GLY A 27 -7.44 -1.22 1.87
N THR A 28 -6.37 -1.60 2.56
CA THR A 28 -6.42 -2.47 3.75
C THR A 28 -7.15 -1.82 4.91
N LEU A 29 -6.97 -0.53 5.15
CA LEU A 29 -7.71 0.21 6.17
C LEU A 29 -9.22 0.25 5.87
N VAL A 30 -9.58 0.59 4.63
CA VAL A 30 -10.99 0.60 4.19
C VAL A 30 -11.57 -0.81 4.31
N TRP A 31 -10.83 -1.83 3.91
CA TRP A 31 -11.24 -3.23 4.04
C TRP A 31 -11.47 -3.63 5.50
N ALA A 32 -10.55 -3.28 6.41
CA ALA A 32 -10.68 -3.57 7.83
C ALA A 32 -11.95 -2.96 8.42
N VAL A 33 -12.24 -1.70 8.10
CA VAL A 33 -13.47 -1.00 8.53
C VAL A 33 -14.73 -1.69 7.98
N LEU A 34 -14.70 -2.15 6.73
CA LEU A 34 -15.85 -2.85 6.14
C LEU A 34 -16.08 -4.23 6.76
N VAL A 35 -15.01 -4.97 7.07
CA VAL A 35 -15.09 -6.30 7.69
C VAL A 35 -15.57 -6.19 9.14
N GLN A 36 -15.05 -5.21 9.90
CA GLN A 36 -15.43 -4.95 11.29
C GLN A 36 -16.58 -3.93 11.36
N SER A 37 -17.60 -4.09 10.52
CA SER A 37 -18.75 -3.17 10.43
C SER A 37 -19.56 -3.01 11.73
N SER A 38 -19.37 -3.90 12.71
CA SER A 38 -19.96 -3.82 14.04
C SER A 38 -19.19 -2.90 15.00
N GLU A 39 -17.96 -2.55 14.70
CA GLU A 39 -17.09 -1.71 15.53
C GLU A 39 -17.03 -0.29 14.96
N SER A 40 -16.77 0.71 15.82
CA SER A 40 -16.64 2.08 15.36
C SER A 40 -15.36 2.27 14.54
N VAL A 41 -15.37 3.17 13.55
CA VAL A 41 -14.18 3.46 12.72
C VAL A 41 -12.96 3.82 13.58
N SER A 42 -13.17 4.51 14.71
CA SER A 42 -12.12 4.86 15.67
C SER A 42 -11.52 3.67 16.41
N GLU A 43 -12.30 2.62 16.67
CA GLU A 43 -11.79 1.40 17.31
C GLU A 43 -10.94 0.60 16.32
N VAL A 44 -11.43 0.44 15.08
CA VAL A 44 -10.70 -0.27 14.01
C VAL A 44 -9.37 0.43 13.68
N VAL A 45 -9.39 1.76 13.57
CA VAL A 45 -8.17 2.55 13.32
C VAL A 45 -7.31 2.67 14.58
N GLY A 46 -7.88 2.48 15.76
CA GLY A 46 -7.17 2.45 17.04
C GLY A 46 -6.47 1.11 17.31
N ASP A 47 -6.74 0.08 16.52
CA ASP A 47 -6.17 -1.26 16.71
C ASP A 47 -4.64 -1.25 16.46
N SER A 48 -3.89 -1.40 17.55
CA SER A 48 -2.42 -1.49 17.51
C SER A 48 -1.90 -2.69 16.70
N GLY A 49 -2.63 -3.81 16.68
CA GLY A 49 -2.27 -5.00 15.91
C GLY A 49 -2.36 -4.75 14.41
N LEU A 50 -3.36 -3.99 13.98
CA LEU A 50 -3.48 -3.53 12.60
C LEU A 50 -2.30 -2.65 12.20
N TRP A 51 -1.90 -1.68 13.03
CA TRP A 51 -0.72 -0.86 12.75
C TRP A 51 0.58 -1.64 12.70
N VAL A 52 0.78 -2.61 13.60
CA VAL A 52 1.94 -3.50 13.59
C VAL A 52 1.98 -4.31 12.29
N ALA A 53 0.85 -4.88 11.86
CA ALA A 53 0.75 -5.60 10.61
C ALA A 53 1.09 -4.70 9.42
N LEU A 54 0.54 -3.49 9.35
CA LEU A 54 0.83 -2.51 8.28
C LEU A 54 2.30 -2.08 8.27
N LEU A 55 2.94 -1.91 9.43
CA LEU A 55 4.36 -1.57 9.55
C LEU A 55 5.29 -2.67 9.04
N VAL A 56 4.90 -3.94 9.18
CA VAL A 56 5.66 -5.08 8.62
C VAL A 56 5.37 -5.22 7.12
N LEU A 57 4.12 -5.06 6.72
CA LEU A 57 3.68 -5.26 5.34
C LEU A 57 4.22 -4.17 4.40
N ALA A 58 4.23 -2.91 4.83
CA ALA A 58 4.65 -1.77 4.02
C ALA A 58 6.09 -1.90 3.44
N PRO A 59 7.15 -2.17 4.23
CA PRO A 59 8.49 -2.34 3.71
C PRO A 59 8.62 -3.60 2.83
N LEU A 60 7.94 -4.70 3.16
CA LEU A 60 7.93 -5.91 2.35
C LEU A 60 7.32 -5.64 0.96
N LEU A 61 6.18 -4.97 0.91
CA LEU A 61 5.53 -4.59 -0.34
C LEU A 61 6.38 -3.59 -1.14
N TYR A 62 7.03 -2.65 -0.47
CA TYR A 62 7.92 -1.71 -1.14
C TYR A 62 9.12 -2.42 -1.78
N VAL A 63 9.81 -3.28 -1.04
CA VAL A 63 10.99 -4.00 -1.53
C VAL A 63 10.62 -4.94 -2.67
N THR A 64 9.53 -5.70 -2.54
CA THR A 64 9.05 -6.60 -3.60
C THR A 64 8.64 -5.84 -4.85
N TYR A 65 7.94 -4.71 -4.71
CA TYR A 65 7.60 -3.85 -5.84
C TYR A 65 8.86 -3.32 -6.54
N VAL A 66 9.79 -2.74 -5.79
CA VAL A 66 11.03 -2.17 -6.36
C VAL A 66 11.88 -3.25 -7.01
N ALA A 67 11.97 -4.45 -6.43
CA ALA A 67 12.68 -5.58 -7.01
C ALA A 67 12.04 -6.04 -8.33
N ALA A 68 10.71 -6.15 -8.39
CA ALA A 68 9.99 -6.52 -9.60
C ALA A 68 9.99 -5.42 -10.68
N ALA A 69 10.02 -4.15 -10.27
CA ALA A 69 10.03 -3.01 -11.17
C ALA A 69 11.42 -2.66 -11.72
N ARG A 70 12.49 -3.22 -11.14
CA ARG A 70 13.81 -3.19 -11.77
C ARG A 70 13.77 -4.17 -12.95
N PRO A 71 13.96 -3.70 -14.20
CA PRO A 71 14.18 -4.63 -15.30
C PRO A 71 15.40 -5.46 -14.93
N ASN A 72 15.26 -6.80 -14.94
CA ASN A 72 16.38 -7.73 -14.81
C ASN A 72 17.51 -7.22 -15.70
N GLN A 73 18.58 -6.71 -15.08
CA GLN A 73 19.84 -6.48 -15.78
C GLN A 73 20.48 -7.82 -16.07
#